data_AF-A0A7S0UDZ8-F1
#
_entry.id   AF-A0A7S0UDZ8-F1
#
_cell.length_a   1.000
_cell.length_b   1.000
_cell.length_c   1.000
_cell.angle_alpha   90.00
_cell.angle_beta   90.00
_cell.angle_gamma   90.00
#
_symmetry.space_group_name_H-M   'P 1'
#
loop_
_entity.id
_entity.type
_entity.pdbx_description
1 polymer ?
#
loop_
_entity_poly.entity_id
_entity_poly.type
_entity_poly.pdbx_seq_one_letter_code
_entity_poly.pdbx_strand_id
1 'polypeptide(L)'
;TTCLACPYGTTLGTGSPHLSDCLWFTDSVLTLGNPHAGGVCELSLSFVLRVSLVSGTRIELSLPGFWILDDDGDSSTVPAPRLFGSSGDAVSAVWRNATEAIPSSGLTITVLSGLTDGETINLFAAQSARIHVPFEGAKCFATCHP
;
A
#
# COMPACT_ATOMS: atom_id res chain seq x y z
N THR A 1 20.89 -4.47 4.74
CA THR A 1 19.95 -5.42 5.37
C THR A 1 18.83 -5.64 4.39
N THR A 2 18.77 -6.81 3.76
CA THR A 2 17.78 -7.16 2.73
C THR A 2 16.45 -7.53 3.41
N CYS A 3 15.40 -6.75 3.15
CA CYS A 3 14.04 -7.09 3.59
C CYS A 3 13.55 -8.30 2.79
N LEU A 4 13.28 -9.41 3.47
CA LEU A 4 12.66 -10.59 2.89
C LEU A 4 11.24 -10.27 2.46
N ALA A 5 10.85 -10.78 1.28
CA ALA A 5 9.53 -10.60 0.72
C ALA A 5 8.45 -11.07 1.70
N CYS A 6 7.50 -10.21 2.04
CA CYS A 6 6.33 -10.59 2.84
C CYS A 6 5.47 -11.57 2.03
N PRO A 7 5.35 -12.85 2.43
CA PRO A 7 4.39 -13.73 1.81
C PRO A 7 3.03 -13.47 2.48
N TYR A 8 1.97 -13.43 1.65
CA TYR A 8 0.54 -13.54 1.97
C TYR A 8 -0.31 -12.25 2.13
N GLY A 9 -1.26 -12.12 1.19
CA GLY A 9 -2.70 -11.93 1.43
C GLY A 9 -3.21 -10.53 1.76
N THR A 10 -3.78 -9.81 0.79
CA THR A 10 -4.72 -8.70 1.09
C THR A 10 -6.16 -9.17 0.92
N THR A 11 -7.04 -8.72 1.81
CA THR A 11 -8.48 -8.93 1.66
C THR A 11 -9.05 -8.07 0.54
N LEU A 12 -9.88 -8.68 -0.30
CA LEU A 12 -10.59 -8.02 -1.39
C LEU A 12 -11.88 -7.39 -0.83
N GLY A 13 -12.02 -6.07 -0.92
CA GLY A 13 -13.29 -5.38 -0.65
C GLY A 13 -14.20 -5.43 -1.86
N THR A 14 -14.70 -6.62 -2.25
CA THR A 14 -15.82 -6.72 -3.19
C THR A 14 -17.12 -6.51 -2.41
N GLY A 15 -18.01 -5.65 -2.89
CA GLY A 15 -19.36 -5.48 -2.33
C GLY A 15 -20.27 -6.71 -2.53
N SER A 16 -19.72 -7.93 -2.48
CA SER A 16 -20.40 -9.19 -2.68
C SER A 16 -20.23 -10.06 -1.42
N PRO A 17 -21.33 -10.46 -0.74
CA PRO A 17 -21.28 -11.10 0.58
C PRO A 17 -20.85 -12.58 0.57
N HIS A 18 -20.29 -13.10 -0.52
CA HIS A 18 -19.86 -14.50 -0.61
C HIS A 18 -18.54 -14.60 -1.37
N LEU A 19 -17.53 -15.13 -0.68
CA LEU A 19 -16.15 -15.44 -1.10
C LEU A 19 -15.16 -14.28 -0.97
N SER A 20 -14.54 -14.22 0.21
CA SER A 20 -13.23 -13.59 0.42
C SER A 20 -12.17 -14.40 -0.35
N ASP A 21 -12.09 -14.23 -1.66
CA ASP A 21 -11.00 -14.80 -2.44
C ASP A 21 -9.71 -14.08 -2.03
N CYS A 22 -8.83 -14.81 -1.33
CA CYS A 22 -7.53 -14.27 -0.94
C CYS A 22 -6.72 -13.93 -2.19
N LEU A 23 -6.50 -12.64 -2.43
CA LEU A 23 -5.51 -12.20 -3.40
C LEU A 23 -4.14 -12.63 -2.91
N TRP A 24 -3.44 -13.42 -3.73
CA TRP A 24 -2.07 -13.80 -3.47
C TRP A 24 -1.13 -12.87 -4.24
N PHE A 25 -0.17 -12.31 -3.52
CA PHE A 25 0.94 -11.57 -4.09
C PHE A 25 2.22 -12.27 -3.70
N THR A 26 3.21 -12.25 -4.59
CA THR A 26 4.56 -12.71 -4.29
C THR A 26 5.56 -11.59 -4.49
N ASP A 27 6.79 -11.80 -4.03
CA ASP A 27 7.91 -10.90 -4.32
C ASP A 27 7.66 -9.46 -3.83
N SER A 28 6.94 -9.34 -2.72
CA SER A 28 6.57 -8.07 -2.10
C SER A 28 7.80 -7.38 -1.50
N VAL A 29 8.22 -6.26 -2.07
CA VAL A 29 9.36 -5.45 -1.62
C VAL A 29 8.91 -4.06 -1.24
N LEU A 30 9.20 -3.65 -0.01
CA LEU A 30 9.06 -2.27 0.47
C LEU A 30 10.44 -1.67 0.67
N THR A 31 10.73 -0.58 -0.04
CA THR A 31 11.99 0.18 0.06
C THR A 31 11.68 1.59 0.55
N LEU A 32 12.46 2.07 1.52
CA LEU A 32 12.36 3.42 2.04
C LEU A 32 13.59 4.23 1.62
N GLY A 33 13.37 5.41 1.05
CA GLY A 33 14.42 6.37 0.72
C GLY A 33 14.72 7.28 1.91
N ASN A 34 15.97 7.26 2.37
CA ASN A 34 16.48 8.04 3.51
C ASN A 34 15.60 7.94 4.78
N PRO A 35 15.30 6.72 5.28
CA PRO A 35 14.38 6.56 6.40
C PRO A 35 14.99 7.12 7.70
N HIS A 36 14.28 8.07 8.31
CA HIS A 36 14.53 8.56 9.67
C HIS A 36 13.26 8.37 10.49
N ALA A 37 13.38 7.85 11.71
CA ALA A 37 12.21 7.65 12.59
C ALA A 37 11.45 8.97 12.79
N GLY A 38 10.13 8.96 12.58
CA GLY A 38 9.28 10.14 12.60
C GLY A 38 9.52 11.14 11.45
N GLY A 39 10.52 10.92 10.61
CA GLY A 39 10.85 11.76 9.47
C GLY A 39 10.06 11.36 8.22
N VAL A 40 9.97 12.29 7.27
CA VAL A 40 9.42 12.04 5.93
C VAL A 40 10.38 11.14 5.16
N CYS A 41 9.83 10.18 4.41
CA CYS A 41 10.61 9.28 3.57
C CYS A 41 9.99 9.16 2.16
N GLU A 42 10.81 8.67 1.23
CA GLU A 42 10.31 8.11 -0.02
C GLU A 42 9.91 6.66 0.22
N LEU A 43 8.87 6.20 -0.46
CA LEU A 43 8.39 4.83 -0.34
C LEU A 43 8.25 4.22 -1.74
N SER A 44 8.95 3.11 -1.96
CA SER A 44 8.75 2.26 -3.13
C SER A 44 8.18 0.92 -2.68
N LEU A 45 7.03 0.54 -3.24
CA LEU A 45 6.43 -0.77 -3.04
C LEU A 45 6.39 -1.51 -4.39
N SER A 46 6.83 -2.76 -4.40
CA SER A 46 6.74 -3.65 -5.56
C SER A 46 6.13 -4.97 -5.13
N PHE A 47 5.23 -5.56 -5.92
CA PHE A 47 4.76 -6.92 -5.70
C PHE A 47 4.23 -7.53 -7.00
N VAL A 48 4.27 -8.86 -7.10
CA VAL A 48 3.80 -9.62 -8.27
C VAL A 48 2.38 -10.12 -8.01
N LEU A 49 1.45 -9.75 -8.89
CA LEU A 49 0.11 -10.32 -8.92
C LEU A 49 0.18 -11.78 -9.33
N ARG A 50 -0.66 -12.57 -8.68
CA ARG A 50 -0.79 -13.98 -9.02
C ARG A 50 -2.19 -14.40 -9.43
N VAL A 51 -3.03 -13.40 -9.64
CA VAL A 51 -4.35 -13.54 -10.21
C VAL A 51 -4.54 -12.41 -11.21
N SER A 52 -5.40 -12.65 -12.19
CA SER A 52 -5.84 -11.55 -13.06
C SER A 52 -6.88 -10.71 -12.33
N LEU A 53 -6.77 -9.39 -12.43
CA LEU A 53 -7.69 -8.43 -11.84
C LEU A 53 -8.42 -7.67 -12.94
N VAL A 54 -9.68 -7.33 -12.69
CA VAL A 54 -10.49 -6.54 -13.61
C VAL A 54 -10.49 -5.07 -13.20
N SER A 55 -10.83 -4.19 -14.14
CA SER A 55 -11.06 -2.78 -13.83
C SER A 55 -12.11 -2.62 -12.74
N GLY A 56 -11.89 -1.69 -11.81
CA GLY A 56 -12.73 -1.43 -10.64
C GLY A 56 -12.36 -2.25 -9.40
N THR A 57 -11.50 -3.27 -9.52
CA THR A 57 -11.01 -4.02 -8.36
C THR A 57 -10.24 -3.11 -7.40
N ARG A 58 -10.52 -3.26 -6.10
CA ARG A 58 -9.81 -2.55 -5.02
C ARG A 58 -8.94 -3.52 -4.23
N ILE A 59 -7.69 -3.11 -4.00
CA ILE A 59 -6.70 -3.81 -3.18
C ILE A 59 -6.37 -2.91 -1.99
N GLU A 60 -6.47 -3.43 -0.77
CA GLU A 60 -6.10 -2.71 0.43
C GLU A 60 -4.78 -3.25 1.01
N LEU A 61 -3.78 -2.40 1.11
CA LEU A 61 -2.49 -2.72 1.71
C LEU A 61 -2.35 -2.00 3.04
N SER A 62 -2.02 -2.74 4.09
CA SER A 62 -1.79 -2.18 5.42
C SER A 62 -0.30 -1.87 5.62
N LEU A 63 0.01 -0.65 6.04
CA LEU A 63 1.35 -0.17 6.37
C LEU A 63 1.34 0.40 7.81
N PRO A 64 1.25 -0.48 8.82
CA PRO A 64 1.03 -0.06 10.20
C PRO A 64 2.15 0.86 10.71
N GLY A 65 1.75 1.90 11.42
CA GLY A 65 2.64 2.86 12.05
C GLY A 65 3.19 3.95 11.12
N PHE A 66 2.96 3.89 9.82
CA PHE A 66 3.22 5.02 8.91
C PHE A 66 2.06 6.03 8.99
N TRP A 67 2.30 7.30 8.69
CA TRP A 67 1.23 8.29 8.63
C TRP A 67 1.58 9.43 7.67
N ILE A 68 0.57 10.20 7.29
CA ILE A 68 0.72 11.47 6.59
C ILE A 68 0.16 12.60 7.46
N LEU A 69 0.89 13.70 7.55
CA LEU A 69 0.44 14.98 8.12
C LEU A 69 0.24 16.00 6.99
N ASP A 70 -0.84 16.77 7.04
CA ASP A 70 -1.05 17.95 6.20
C ASP A 70 -0.15 19.11 6.68
N ASP A 71 -0.08 20.19 5.89
CA ASP A 71 0.69 21.39 6.19
C ASP A 71 0.29 22.04 7.52
N ASP A 72 -0.97 21.88 7.94
CA ASP A 72 -1.49 22.34 9.23
C ASP A 72 -1.33 21.30 10.36
N GLY A 73 -0.70 20.17 10.09
CA GLY A 73 -0.57 19.04 11.03
C GLY A 73 -1.85 18.21 11.18
N ASP A 74 -2.89 18.48 10.39
CA ASP A 74 -4.10 17.66 10.34
C ASP A 74 -3.85 16.42 9.46
N SER A 75 -4.31 15.24 9.86
CA SER A 75 -4.10 14.00 9.09
C SER A 75 -5.19 13.76 8.04
N SER A 76 -6.19 14.65 7.96
CA SER A 76 -7.48 14.36 7.33
C SER A 76 -7.61 14.77 5.85
N THR A 77 -6.72 15.63 5.32
CA THR A 77 -6.95 16.31 4.03
C THR A 77 -5.81 16.24 3.01
N VAL A 78 -4.79 15.43 3.24
CA VAL A 78 -3.70 15.33 2.26
C VAL A 78 -4.19 14.64 0.99
N PRO A 79 -4.11 15.28 -0.19
CA PRO A 79 -4.41 14.62 -1.45
C PRO A 79 -3.46 13.44 -1.58
N ALA A 80 -4.04 12.24 -1.62
CA ALA A 80 -3.25 11.05 -1.63
C ALA A 80 -2.22 11.09 -2.76
N PRO A 81 -0.94 10.80 -2.47
CA PRO A 81 0.07 10.75 -3.50
C PRO A 81 -0.37 9.74 -4.57
N ARG A 82 -0.54 10.19 -5.81
CA ARG A 82 -0.71 9.27 -6.93
C ARG A 82 0.60 8.51 -7.08
N LEU A 83 0.58 7.24 -6.69
CA LEU A 83 1.72 6.36 -6.87
C LEU A 83 1.69 5.84 -8.30
N PHE A 84 2.79 6.02 -9.01
CA PHE A 84 2.97 5.54 -10.37
C PHE A 84 3.74 4.22 -10.36
N GLY A 85 3.35 3.31 -11.23
CA GLY A 85 4.00 2.01 -11.42
C GLY A 85 4.48 1.78 -12.84
N SER A 86 5.27 0.72 -13.03
CA SER A 86 5.59 0.19 -14.37
C SER A 86 4.34 -0.30 -15.12
N SER A 87 3.24 -0.58 -14.42
CA SER A 87 1.92 -0.83 -15.01
C SER A 87 1.26 0.46 -15.56
N GLY A 88 1.92 1.61 -15.47
CA GLY A 88 1.45 2.88 -16.02
C GLY A 88 0.12 3.33 -15.42
N ASP A 89 -0.82 3.74 -16.30
CA ASP A 89 -2.17 4.18 -15.93
C ASP A 89 -3.12 3.04 -15.54
N ALA A 90 -2.63 1.80 -15.41
CA ALA A 90 -3.47 0.64 -15.09
C ALA A 90 -3.94 0.60 -13.64
N VAL A 91 -3.29 1.35 -12.74
CA VAL A 91 -3.65 1.43 -11.32
C VAL A 91 -3.61 2.87 -10.82
N SER A 92 -4.45 3.16 -9.82
CA SER A 92 -4.38 4.39 -9.02
C SER A 92 -4.32 4.01 -7.55
N ALA A 93 -3.33 4.50 -6.83
CA ALA A 93 -3.22 4.28 -5.38
C ALA A 93 -3.55 5.55 -4.60
N VAL A 94 -4.21 5.38 -3.47
CA VAL A 94 -4.59 6.44 -2.54
C VAL A 94 -4.11 6.05 -1.15
N TRP A 95 -3.37 6.94 -0.47
CA TRP A 95 -3.02 6.77 0.93
C TRP A 95 -4.23 6.98 1.84
N ARG A 96 -4.31 6.16 2.89
CA ARG A 96 -5.32 6.25 3.92
C ARG A 96 -4.64 6.26 5.28
N ASN A 97 -4.88 7.30 6.07
CA ASN A 97 -4.40 7.33 7.45
C ASN A 97 -5.24 6.42 8.36
N ALA A 98 -4.65 6.00 9.48
CA ALA A 98 -5.36 5.25 10.50
C ALA A 98 -6.44 6.15 11.13
N THR A 99 -7.62 5.59 11.37
CA THR A 99 -8.73 6.24 12.07
C THR A 99 -9.27 5.29 13.13
N GLU A 100 -10.19 5.75 13.99
CA GLU A 100 -10.84 4.84 14.95
C GLU A 100 -11.55 3.66 14.28
N ALA A 101 -12.13 3.90 13.10
CA ALA A 101 -12.79 2.85 12.31
C ALA A 101 -11.80 1.92 11.59
N ILE A 102 -10.55 2.38 11.38
CA ILE A 102 -9.55 1.72 10.58
C ILE A 102 -8.20 1.82 11.30
N PRO A 103 -7.81 0.82 12.09
CA PRO A 103 -6.69 0.93 13.03
C PRO A 103 -5.31 0.94 12.35
N SER A 104 -5.24 0.78 11.03
CA SER A 104 -4.00 0.83 10.28
C SER A 104 -4.08 1.75 9.06
N SER A 105 -3.04 2.56 8.94
CA SER A 105 -2.75 3.32 7.73
C SER A 105 -2.30 2.40 6.61
N GLY A 106 -2.38 2.88 5.38
CA GLY A 106 -2.10 2.04 4.22
C GLY A 106 -2.42 2.66 2.88
N LEU A 107 -2.46 1.81 1.87
CA LEU A 107 -2.78 2.17 0.49
C LEU A 107 -4.04 1.45 0.05
N THR A 108 -4.95 2.19 -0.58
CA THR A 108 -6.05 1.64 -1.37
C THR A 108 -5.67 1.78 -2.84
N ILE A 109 -5.41 0.66 -3.51
CA ILE A 109 -5.12 0.60 -4.94
C ILE A 109 -6.42 0.28 -5.66
N THR A 110 -6.75 1.06 -6.69
CA THR A 110 -7.85 0.81 -7.61
C THR A 110 -7.28 0.42 -8.97
N VAL A 111 -7.70 -0.72 -9.48
CA VAL A 111 -7.36 -1.19 -10.83
C VAL A 111 -8.19 -0.39 -11.83
N LEU A 112 -7.55 0.35 -12.73
CA LEU A 112 -8.20 1.18 -13.75
C LEU A 112 -8.35 0.43 -15.06
N SER A 113 -7.36 -0.40 -15.42
CA SER A 113 -7.43 -1.35 -16.53
C SER A 113 -7.06 -2.74 -16.05
N GLY A 114 -7.60 -3.78 -16.68
CA GLY A 114 -7.35 -5.16 -16.25
C GLY A 114 -5.85 -5.49 -16.17
N LEU A 115 -5.50 -6.24 -15.13
CA LEU A 115 -4.13 -6.70 -14.85
C LEU A 115 -4.08 -8.22 -14.99
N THR A 116 -2.99 -8.75 -15.50
CA THR A 116 -2.86 -10.20 -15.72
C THR A 116 -2.08 -10.88 -14.60
N ASP A 117 -2.27 -12.20 -14.48
CA ASP A 117 -1.41 -13.04 -13.63
C ASP A 117 0.08 -12.88 -14.01
N GLY A 118 0.95 -12.76 -13.00
CA GLY A 118 2.38 -12.54 -13.13
C GLY A 118 2.78 -11.07 -13.31
N GLU A 119 1.82 -10.15 -13.41
CA GLU A 119 2.13 -8.73 -13.59
C GLU A 119 2.73 -8.12 -12.30
N THR A 120 3.76 -7.28 -12.46
CA THR A 120 4.39 -6.61 -11.32
C THR A 120 3.79 -5.21 -11.13
N ILE A 121 3.15 -4.98 -9.98
CA ILE A 121 2.72 -3.67 -9.55
C ILE A 121 3.88 -3.00 -8.83
N ASN A 122 4.32 -1.87 -9.36
CA ASN A 122 5.24 -0.96 -8.69
C ASN A 122 4.47 0.28 -8.26
N LEU A 123 4.76 0.82 -7.09
CA LEU A 123 4.16 2.04 -6.57
C LEU A 123 5.25 2.88 -5.93
N PHE A 124 5.33 4.15 -6.30
CA PHE A 124 6.32 5.08 -5.77
C PHE A 124 5.68 6.33 -5.18
N ALA A 125 6.02 6.62 -3.92
CA ALA A 125 5.69 7.84 -3.20
C ALA A 125 6.96 8.66 -3.02
N ALA A 126 7.04 9.82 -3.68
CA ALA A 126 8.12 10.76 -3.46
C ALA A 126 8.03 11.41 -2.07
N GLN A 127 9.10 12.08 -1.60
CA GLN A 127 9.08 12.81 -0.32
C GLN A 127 7.97 13.86 -0.24
N SER A 128 7.54 14.41 -1.39
CA SER A 128 6.42 15.34 -1.47
C SER A 128 5.09 14.72 -1.02
N ALA A 129 4.99 13.39 -0.96
CA ALA A 129 3.86 12.67 -0.38
C ALA A 129 3.76 12.80 1.14
N ARG A 130 4.83 13.26 1.81
CA ARG A 130 4.89 13.45 3.27
C ARG A 130 4.52 12.22 4.08
N ILE A 131 4.92 11.04 3.60
CA ILE A 131 4.76 9.79 4.36
C ILE A 131 5.86 9.75 5.43
N HIS A 132 5.44 9.75 6.68
CA HIS A 132 6.33 9.65 7.83
C HIS A 132 6.57 8.18 8.20
N VAL A 133 7.82 7.88 8.54
CA VAL A 133 8.24 6.59 9.09
C VAL A 133 7.81 6.49 10.55
N PRO A 134 7.36 5.31 11.03
CA PRO A 134 7.07 5.11 12.44
C PRO A 134 8.17 5.60 13.38
N PHE A 135 7.81 6.22 14.51
CA PHE A 135 8.79 6.66 15.53
C PHE A 135 9.60 5.49 16.11
N GLU A 136 9.02 4.28 16.13
CA GLU A 136 9.71 3.06 16.54
C GLU A 136 10.54 2.42 15.42
N GLY A 137 10.64 3.10 14.26
CA GLY A 137 11.18 2.55 13.02
C GLY A 137 10.17 1.68 12.27
N ALA A 138 10.41 1.48 10.97
CA ALA A 138 9.62 0.57 10.16
C ALA A 138 9.84 -0.87 10.62
N LYS A 139 8.81 -1.48 11.22
CA LYS A 139 8.79 -2.90 11.59
C LYS A 139 7.95 -3.66 10.57
N CYS A 140 8.47 -4.75 10.02
CA CYS A 140 7.68 -5.67 9.20
C CYS A 140 6.77 -6.49 10.13
N PHE A 141 5.47 -6.20 10.10
CA PHE A 141 4.46 -7.04 10.73
C PHE A 141 3.81 -7.91 9.66
N ALA A 142 4.08 -9.22 9.70
CA ALA A 142 3.28 -10.21 8.99
C ALA A 142 2.19 -10.69 9.96
N THR A 143 0.96 -10.20 9.81
CA THR A 143 -0.15 -10.58 10.69
C THR A 143 -1.12 -11.47 9.92
N CYS A 144 -1.08 -12.78 10.19
CA CYS A 144 -2.16 -13.69 9.79
C CYS A 144 -3.30 -13.54 10.80
N HIS A 145 -4.51 -13.22 10.35
CA HIS A 145 -5.72 -13.49 11.16
C HIS A 145 -6.43 -14.72 10.58
N PRO A 146 -6.81 -15.69 11.44
CA PRO A 146 -7.47 -16.92 11.03
C PRO A 146 -8.89 -16.70 10.51
#